data_AF-A0A1Y5K6R1-F1
#
_entry.id   AF-A0A1Y5K6R1-F1
#
_cell.length_a   1.000
_cell.length_b   1.000
_cell.length_c   1.000
_cell.angle_alpha   90.00
_cell.angle_beta   90.00
_cell.angle_gamma   90.00
#
_symmetry.space_group_name_H-M   'P 1'
#
loop_
_entity.id
_entity.type
_entity.pdbx_description
1 polymer ?
#
loop_
_entity_poly.entity_id
_entity_poly.type
_entity_poly.pdbx_seq_one_letter_code
_entity_poly.pdbx_strand_id
1 'polypeptide(L)'
;MVDYILGRNPTGYSFVTGFGEKTPLHPHHRISQSDTVAAPVPGMLVGGPHAWQQDKCHYKSNEPTKSYSDSWCSYSTNEIAINWNAPLVYVLGALTSQ
;
A
#
# COMPACT_ATOMS: atom_id res chain seq x y z
N MET A 1 5.74 1.53 -14.21
CA MET A 1 5.32 2.20 -12.97
C MET A 1 4.05 1.56 -12.41
N VAL A 2 2.95 1.53 -13.16
CA VAL A 2 1.69 0.92 -12.70
C VAL A 2 1.84 -0.58 -12.44
N ASP A 3 2.58 -1.32 -13.28
CA ASP A 3 2.89 -2.74 -12.98
C ASP A 3 3.53 -2.94 -11.60
N TYR A 4 4.46 -2.05 -11.23
CA TYR A 4 5.14 -2.11 -9.93
C TYR A 4 4.14 -1.88 -8.79
N ILE A 5 3.27 -0.87 -8.93
CA ILE A 5 2.23 -0.57 -7.93
C ILE A 5 1.24 -1.73 -7.80
N LEU A 6 0.91 -2.42 -8.90
CA LEU A 6 -0.09 -3.49 -8.94
C LEU A 6 0.48 -4.90 -8.74
N GLY A 7 1.72 -5.04 -8.24
CA GLY A 7 2.24 -6.34 -7.77
C GLY A 7 3.48 -6.88 -8.47
N ARG A 8 3.93 -6.26 -9.57
CA ARG A 8 5.20 -6.62 -10.23
C ARG A 8 6.39 -5.96 -9.53
N ASN A 9 6.57 -6.31 -8.26
CA ASN A 9 7.62 -5.80 -7.38
C ASN A 9 8.16 -6.90 -6.44
N PRO A 10 9.29 -6.67 -5.74
CA PRO A 10 9.92 -7.70 -4.90
C PRO A 10 9.13 -8.14 -3.66
N THR A 11 8.10 -7.40 -3.23
CA THR A 11 7.21 -7.82 -2.13
C THR A 11 6.07 -8.73 -2.63
N GLY A 12 5.79 -8.66 -3.93
CA GLY A 12 4.65 -9.29 -4.60
C GLY A 12 3.29 -8.68 -4.23
N TYR A 13 3.25 -7.59 -3.47
CA TYR A 13 2.01 -6.90 -3.13
C TYR A 13 1.61 -5.94 -4.24
N SER A 14 0.36 -5.96 -4.67
CA SER A 14 -0.30 -4.73 -5.08
C SER A 14 -0.33 -3.80 -3.86
N PHE A 15 0.04 -2.54 -4.04
CA PHE A 15 0.01 -1.52 -2.99
C PHE A 15 -1.32 -0.74 -2.98
N VAL A 16 -2.32 -1.19 -3.74
CA VAL A 16 -3.66 -0.56 -3.77
C VAL A 16 -4.66 -1.48 -3.10
N THR A 17 -5.33 -1.00 -2.05
CA THR A 17 -6.32 -1.79 -1.30
C THR A 17 -7.44 -2.32 -2.20
N GLY A 18 -7.73 -3.62 -2.11
CA GLY A 18 -8.82 -4.27 -2.85
C GLY A 18 -8.52 -4.56 -4.33
N PHE A 19 -7.30 -4.29 -4.81
CA PHE A 19 -6.90 -4.57 -6.20
C PHE A 19 -5.69 -5.51 -6.26
N GLY A 20 -5.76 -6.55 -7.09
CA GLY A 20 -4.73 -7.58 -7.22
C GLY A 20 -4.90 -8.75 -6.24
N GLU A 21 -4.16 -9.83 -6.46
CA GLU A 21 -4.29 -11.07 -5.67
C GLU A 21 -3.73 -10.93 -4.24
N LYS A 22 -2.69 -10.11 -4.07
CA LYS A 22 -2.05 -9.83 -2.79
C LYS A 22 -2.06 -8.32 -2.56
N THR A 23 -3.02 -7.84 -1.80
CA THR A 23 -3.32 -6.42 -1.54
C THR A 23 -3.13 -6.11 -0.05
N PRO A 24 -2.95 -4.84 0.37
CA PRO A 24 -2.93 -4.50 1.79
C PRO A 24 -4.31 -4.79 2.39
N LEU A 25 -4.33 -5.55 3.49
CA LEU A 25 -5.53 -5.84 4.27
C LEU A 25 -5.54 -5.07 5.60
N HIS A 26 -4.37 -4.63 6.07
CA HIS A 26 -4.23 -3.91 7.33
C HIS A 26 -3.53 -2.56 7.14
N PRO A 27 -4.04 -1.67 6.25
CA PRO A 27 -3.46 -0.34 6.08
C PRO A 27 -3.51 0.44 7.40
N HIS A 28 -2.52 1.30 7.64
CA HIS A 28 -2.59 2.31 8.72
C HIS A 28 -3.63 3.37 8.34
N HIS A 29 -4.90 3.01 8.46
CA HIS A 29 -6.06 3.82 8.11
C HIS A 29 -7.12 3.65 9.19
N ARG A 30 -7.42 4.74 9.90
CA ARG A 30 -8.27 4.70 11.11
C ARG A 30 -9.66 4.14 10.84
N ILE A 31 -10.30 4.57 9.75
CA ILE A 31 -11.68 4.15 9.42
C ILE A 31 -11.72 2.64 9.21
N SER A 32 -10.85 2.11 8.34
CA SER A 32 -10.76 0.67 8.04
C SER A 32 -10.35 -0.20 9.23
N GLN A 33 -9.63 0.37 10.21
CA GLN A 33 -9.29 -0.37 11.43
C GLN A 33 -10.42 -0.37 12.47
N SER A 34 -11.26 0.67 12.45
CA SER A 34 -12.29 0.92 13.46
C SER A 34 -13.65 0.30 13.12
N ASP A 35 -13.89 0.00 11.85
CA ASP A 35 -15.13 -0.62 11.42
C ASP A 35 -15.14 -2.13 11.69
N THR A 36 -16.23 -2.80 11.30
CA THR A 36 -16.40 -4.25 11.44
C THR A 36 -16.24 -4.98 10.09
N VAL A 37 -15.75 -4.28 9.07
CA VAL A 37 -15.60 -4.80 7.72
C VAL A 37 -14.21 -5.44 7.60
N ALA A 38 -14.17 -6.71 7.21
CA ALA A 38 -12.91 -7.43 7.12
C ALA A 38 -11.95 -6.85 6.05
N ALA A 39 -12.51 -6.28 4.99
CA ALA A 39 -11.75 -5.64 3.92
C ALA A 39 -11.61 -4.14 4.19
N PRO A 40 -10.42 -3.54 3.98
CA PRO A 40 -10.27 -2.10 4.07
C PRO A 40 -11.01 -1.37 2.96
N VAL A 41 -11.16 -0.05 3.09
CA VAL A 41 -11.73 0.80 2.03
C VAL A 41 -10.90 0.58 0.75
N PRO A 42 -11.51 0.23 -0.39
CA PRO A 42 -10.77 -0.11 -1.61
C PRO A 42 -10.23 1.14 -2.31
N GLY A 43 -9.22 0.95 -3.17
CA GLY A 43 -8.66 1.98 -4.04
C GLY A 43 -7.64 2.91 -3.38
N MET A 44 -7.20 2.61 -2.15
CA MET A 44 -6.21 3.42 -1.44
C MET A 44 -4.79 2.92 -1.75
N LEU A 45 -3.94 3.81 -2.26
CA LEU A 45 -2.50 3.58 -2.39
C LEU A 45 -1.81 3.70 -1.04
N VAL A 46 -1.14 2.63 -0.61
CA VAL A 46 -0.24 2.68 0.55
C VAL A 46 1.15 3.19 0.17
N GLY A 47 1.89 3.69 1.16
CA GLY A 47 3.23 4.26 0.95
C GLY A 47 4.23 3.32 0.25
N GLY A 48 4.15 2.02 0.54
CA GLY A 48 5.05 1.01 -0.02
C GLY A 48 6.36 0.84 0.76
N PRO A 49 7.36 0.12 0.21
CA PRO A 49 8.56 -0.24 0.96
C PRO A 49 9.38 0.98 1.41
N HIS A 50 9.82 0.95 2.67
CA HIS A 50 10.67 1.98 3.26
C HIS A 50 11.83 1.34 4.03
N ALA A 51 13.06 1.58 3.57
CA ALA A 51 14.26 0.95 4.11
C ALA A 51 14.49 1.22 5.61
N TRP A 52 14.03 2.37 6.12
CA TRP A 52 14.30 2.80 7.48
C TRP A 52 13.30 2.30 8.53
N GLN A 53 12.20 1.64 8.13
CA GLN A 53 11.26 0.96 9.04
C GLN A 53 10.90 1.79 10.30
N GLN A 54 10.49 3.06 10.11
CA GLN A 54 10.47 4.09 11.16
C GLN A 54 9.27 4.01 12.13
N ASP A 55 8.60 2.87 12.19
CA ASP A 55 7.36 2.66 12.94
C ASP A 55 7.45 1.56 14.01
N LYS A 56 8.65 1.00 14.22
CA LYS A 56 8.92 -0.06 15.21
C LYS A 56 8.02 -1.29 15.03
N CYS A 57 7.49 -1.50 13.83
CA CYS A 57 6.72 -2.69 13.48
C CYS A 57 7.61 -3.86 13.11
N HIS A 58 6.99 -5.04 13.02
CA HIS A 58 7.66 -6.22 12.52
C HIS A 58 7.74 -6.21 10.98
N TYR A 59 8.94 -6.43 10.44
CA TYR A 59 9.19 -6.58 9.01
C TYR A 59 9.82 -7.94 8.73
N LYS A 60 9.42 -8.54 7.60
CA LYS A 60 9.96 -9.84 7.17
C LYS A 60 11.35 -9.74 6.53
N SER A 61 11.77 -8.54 6.13
CA SER A 61 13.00 -8.30 5.40
C SER A 61 13.54 -6.90 5.68
N ASN A 62 14.86 -6.78 5.71
CA ASN A 62 15.58 -5.50 5.80
C ASN A 62 16.05 -4.98 4.43
N GLU A 63 15.95 -5.80 3.37
CA GLU A 63 16.26 -5.35 2.01
C GLU A 63 15.35 -4.19 1.59
N PRO A 64 15.87 -3.06 1.08
CA PRO A 64 15.10 -1.84 0.83
C PRO A 64 13.80 -2.05 0.04
N THR A 65 13.83 -2.89 -0.99
CA THR A 65 12.68 -3.17 -1.86
C THR A 65 11.69 -4.18 -1.28
N LYS A 66 12.06 -4.85 -0.18
CA LYS A 66 11.24 -5.82 0.55
C LYS A 66 10.86 -5.36 1.97
N SER A 67 11.36 -4.21 2.42
CA SER A 67 11.04 -3.58 3.71
C SER A 67 9.63 -2.99 3.68
N TYR A 68 8.62 -3.87 3.67
CA TYR A 68 7.20 -3.57 3.69
C TYR A 68 6.49 -4.50 4.67
N SER A 69 5.54 -3.96 5.43
CA SER A 69 4.74 -4.73 6.39
C SER A 69 3.27 -4.39 6.26
N ASP A 70 2.44 -5.38 5.91
CA ASP A 70 0.99 -5.21 5.89
C ASP A 70 0.42 -5.39 7.30
N SER A 71 0.61 -4.35 8.13
CA SER A 71 0.17 -4.28 9.51
C SER A 71 -0.29 -2.87 9.84
N TRP A 72 -1.35 -2.76 10.64
CA TRP A 72 -1.90 -1.46 11.02
C TRP A 72 -0.90 -0.59 11.78
N CYS A 73 0.03 -1.18 12.53
CA CYS A 73 1.04 -0.38 13.23
C CYS A 73 2.00 0.33 12.26
N SER A 74 2.14 -0.19 11.02
CA SER A 74 3.21 0.22 10.10
C SER A 74 2.84 1.48 9.32
N TYR A 75 2.80 2.61 10.02
CA TYR A 75 2.55 3.89 9.36
C TYR A 75 3.66 4.28 8.38
N SER A 76 4.89 3.79 8.55
CA SER A 76 6.01 4.18 7.68
C SER A 76 6.04 3.47 6.33
N THR A 77 5.28 2.37 6.16
CA THR A 77 5.17 1.64 4.89
C THR A 77 3.75 1.38 4.41
N ASN A 78 2.77 1.38 5.32
CA ASN A 78 1.41 0.93 5.05
C ASN A 78 0.32 1.97 5.40
N GLU A 79 0.69 3.20 5.70
CA GLU A 79 -0.27 4.32 5.75
C GLU A 79 -0.82 4.61 4.35
N ILE A 80 -1.91 5.38 4.31
CA ILE A 80 -2.51 5.94 3.09
C ILE A 80 -2.48 7.46 3.16
N ALA A 81 -2.40 8.13 2.02
CA ALA A 81 -2.44 9.60 1.98
C ALA A 81 -3.03 10.15 0.69
N ILE A 82 -3.68 11.31 0.78
CA ILE A 82 -4.29 11.99 -0.36
C ILE A 82 -3.28 12.35 -1.45
N ASN A 83 -2.05 12.72 -1.05
CA ASN A 83 -0.95 13.06 -1.96
C ASN A 83 -0.30 11.83 -2.61
N TRP A 84 -0.62 10.61 -2.17
CA TRP A 84 -0.26 9.37 -2.87
C TRP A 84 -1.36 8.94 -3.84
N ASN A 85 -2.63 9.07 -3.44
CA ASN A 85 -3.76 8.78 -4.33
C ASN A 85 -3.88 9.77 -5.50
N ALA A 86 -3.62 11.05 -5.29
CA ALA A 86 -3.70 12.07 -6.35
C ALA A 86 -2.82 11.73 -7.59
N PRO A 87 -1.51 11.44 -7.45
CA PRO A 87 -0.69 11.04 -8.59
C PRO A 87 -1.08 9.66 -9.16
N LEU A 88 -1.58 8.72 -8.34
CA LEU A 88 -2.09 7.45 -8.85
C LEU A 88 -3.28 7.68 -9.81
N VAL A 89 -4.25 8.51 -9.42
CA VAL A 89 -5.41 8.85 -10.26
C VAL A 89 -4.95 9.52 -11.56
N TYR A 90 -4.00 10.45 -11.49
CA TYR A 90 -3.46 11.11 -12.69
C TYR A 90 -2.86 10.11 -13.69
N VAL A 91 -2.03 9.19 -13.20
CA VAL A 91 -1.33 8.20 -14.03
C VAL A 91 -2.31 7.18 -14.61
N LEU A 92 -3.26 6.69 -13.80
CA LEU A 92 -4.29 5.76 -14.27
C LEU A 92 -5.18 6.42 -15.32
N GLY A 93 -5.60 7.66 -15.09
CA GLY A 93 -6.36 8.45 -16.06
C GLY A 93 -5.63 8.59 -17.39
N ALA A 94 -4.33 8.89 -17.36
CA ALA A 94 -3.52 8.96 -18.58
C ALA A 94 -3.42 7.61 -19.34
N LEU A 95 -3.42 6.48 -18.63
CA LEU A 95 -3.41 5.15 -19.25
C LEU A 95 -4.76 4.76 -19.84
N THR A 96 -5.87 5.12 -19.19
CA THR A 96 -7.22 4.76 -19.65
C THR A 96 -7.81 5.71 -20.69
N SER A 97 -7.16 6.86 -20.92
CA SER A 97 -7.60 7.87 -21.90
C SER A 97 -7.00 7.67 -23.29
N GLN A 98 -6.37 6.52 -23.53
CA GLN A 98 -5.94 6.05 -24.85
C GLN A 98 -7.05 5.23 -25.50
#